data_AF-A0A1V0GEP8-F1
#
_entry.id   AF-A0A1V0GEP8-F1
#
_cell.length_a   1.000
_cell.length_b   1.000
_cell.length_c   1.000
_cell.angle_alpha   90.00
_cell.angle_beta   90.00
_cell.angle_gamma   90.00
#
_symmetry.space_group_name_H-M   'P 1'
#
loop_
_entity.id
_entity.type
_entity.pdbx_description
1 polymer ?
#
loop_
_entity_poly.entity_id
_entity_poly.type
_entity_poly.pdbx_seq_one_letter_code
_entity_poly.pdbx_strand_id
1 'polypeptide(L)'
;MRTILLLAEKPDQAKKYANALGTPKKTDTGWDVYSEQLSAQVLVRPAVGHLVERSNPWTNFENWESVERLPMFPDHFDFEIKKNTKKNFNAIKNAIKTVDSIMIGTDPDREGEAIAYYILNKIPGSLKKVSYRLWANSLTQKGLDMAFRNLRRPEETVNYYHEAEARGEADWLVGFNLSPFTTLMMRDHELIPEKSKGMTVGRVQTPIVSLIVKNNEEIENFVSKPFWQLRLFDQTNQVAFSHEAKFETEAEAVKALELLSDRATITQVSSEKKSKTAPKLYNLTDIQAEMSKLYKFDADRTKSIIQSLYQKGYMSYPRTNSNLITTNEFDYLVEHIDDYQAAIGKTIETPNRSPRKSFVNDKKVVEHYAIIPTEIIPDMEELEKEERLIYQMVTFRTLLMFAPDYEYTSTSITLDNNGQEFKTTGSVTLSKGWQVYLPSQSKEQVLPPYQEGQEIAVERQLKEDATKPPQRITENSLLKKWLPKYSLGTPATRDAMIKSVQDKGYITKDKKSGQLFPTDRGILLIHYLDKLNIAYTNPETTGKWETALAKIGEGKMKKEDFVAKVRLAITKQIERGKEIG
;
A
#
# COMPACT_ATOMS: atom_id res chain seq x y z
N MET A 1 -45.06 9.69 9.32
CA MET A 1 -43.93 8.85 9.80
C MET A 1 -42.71 9.23 8.99
N ARG A 2 -41.61 9.62 9.65
CA ARG A 2 -40.40 10.11 8.96
C ARG A 2 -39.76 8.97 8.16
N THR A 3 -39.33 9.25 6.94
CA THR A 3 -38.66 8.28 6.06
C THR A 3 -37.25 8.75 5.71
N ILE A 4 -36.27 7.86 5.87
CA ILE A 4 -34.84 8.12 5.63
C ILE A 4 -34.31 7.15 4.59
N LEU A 5 -33.58 7.65 3.59
CA LEU A 5 -32.74 6.79 2.74
C LEU A 5 -31.36 6.65 3.38
N LEU A 6 -30.92 5.43 3.68
CA LEU A 6 -29.54 5.13 4.03
C LEU A 6 -28.81 4.62 2.79
N LEU A 7 -27.94 5.46 2.22
CA LEU A 7 -27.13 5.14 1.06
C LEU A 7 -25.86 4.40 1.50
N ALA A 8 -25.81 3.09 1.29
CA ALA A 8 -24.62 2.27 1.55
C ALA A 8 -23.77 2.11 0.29
N GLU A 9 -22.50 1.73 0.43
CA GLU A 9 -21.63 1.45 -0.70
C GLU A 9 -21.85 0.04 -1.27
N LYS A 10 -21.96 -0.96 -0.38
CA LYS A 10 -21.95 -2.40 -0.76
C LYS A 10 -23.19 -3.14 -0.21
N PRO A 11 -23.67 -4.22 -0.86
CA PRO A 11 -24.81 -5.00 -0.37
C PRO A 11 -24.61 -5.58 1.04
N ASP A 12 -23.43 -6.11 1.36
CA ASP A 12 -23.15 -6.68 2.68
C ASP A 12 -23.17 -5.62 3.79
N GLN A 13 -22.62 -4.44 3.49
CA GLN A 13 -22.68 -3.27 4.37
C GLN A 13 -24.14 -2.83 4.59
N ALA A 14 -24.94 -2.74 3.52
CA ALA A 14 -26.37 -2.42 3.60
C ALA A 14 -27.13 -3.42 4.49
N LYS A 15 -26.86 -4.73 4.35
CA LYS A 15 -27.45 -5.77 5.19
C LYS A 15 -27.09 -5.57 6.66
N LYS A 16 -25.82 -5.30 6.98
CA LYS A 16 -25.36 -5.07 8.36
C LYS A 16 -26.01 -3.83 8.98
N TYR A 17 -26.11 -2.72 8.23
CA TYR A 17 -26.83 -1.53 8.68
C TYR A 17 -28.31 -1.81 8.95
N ALA A 18 -28.97 -2.53 8.05
CA ALA A 18 -30.39 -2.83 8.19
C ALA A 18 -30.68 -3.70 9.42
N ASN A 19 -29.85 -4.71 9.71
CA ASN A 19 -29.94 -5.51 10.92
C ASN A 19 -29.62 -4.72 12.19
N ALA A 20 -28.67 -3.78 12.13
CA ALA A 20 -28.34 -2.97 13.29
C ALA A 20 -29.45 -1.98 13.67
N LEU A 21 -30.30 -1.61 12.71
CA LEU A 21 -31.41 -0.67 12.92
C LEU A 21 -32.70 -1.33 13.45
N GLY A 22 -32.86 -2.65 13.33
CA GLY A 22 -34.06 -3.37 13.73
C GLY A 22 -34.24 -4.70 12.99
N THR A 23 -35.49 -5.08 12.69
CA THR A 23 -35.81 -6.29 11.92
C THR A 23 -36.07 -5.95 10.45
N PRO A 24 -35.10 -6.16 9.54
CA PRO A 24 -35.23 -5.68 8.17
C PRO A 24 -36.03 -6.63 7.26
N LYS A 25 -36.83 -6.05 6.38
CA LYS A 25 -37.47 -6.72 5.25
C LYS A 25 -36.60 -6.58 4.00
N LYS A 26 -36.16 -7.69 3.41
CA LYS A 26 -35.44 -7.69 2.13
C LYS A 26 -36.37 -7.28 0.98
N THR A 27 -35.87 -6.47 0.07
CA THR A 27 -36.55 -6.05 -1.17
C THR A 27 -35.64 -6.29 -2.38
N ASP A 28 -36.17 -6.12 -3.60
CA ASP A 28 -35.38 -6.22 -4.83
C ASP A 28 -34.28 -5.16 -4.96
N THR A 29 -34.36 -4.10 -4.16
CA THR A 29 -33.45 -2.94 -4.24
C THR A 29 -32.60 -2.74 -3.00
N GLY A 30 -32.80 -3.54 -1.95
CA GLY A 30 -32.07 -3.43 -0.69
C GLY A 30 -32.88 -3.95 0.49
N TRP A 31 -32.94 -3.18 1.57
CA TRP A 31 -33.65 -3.55 2.80
C TRP A 31 -34.46 -2.38 3.34
N ASP A 32 -35.63 -2.68 3.88
CA ASP A 32 -36.50 -1.71 4.53
C ASP A 32 -36.63 -2.10 6.00
N VAL A 33 -36.42 -1.16 6.91
CA VAL A 33 -36.44 -1.43 8.35
C VAL A 33 -37.02 -0.24 9.10
N TYR A 34 -37.86 -0.50 10.09
CA TYR A 34 -38.24 0.52 11.05
C TYR A 34 -37.19 0.59 12.16
N SER A 35 -36.67 1.79 12.42
CA SER A 35 -35.71 2.01 13.49
C SER A 35 -36.36 2.79 14.63
N GLU A 36 -36.50 2.14 15.78
CA GLU A 36 -36.94 2.79 17.02
C GLU A 36 -35.96 3.92 17.41
N GLN A 37 -34.66 3.64 17.33
CA GLN A 37 -33.58 4.58 17.66
C GLN A 37 -33.64 5.88 16.83
N LEU A 38 -34.00 5.78 15.55
CA LEU A 38 -34.15 6.95 14.67
C LEU A 38 -35.60 7.46 14.59
N SER A 39 -36.54 6.74 15.21
CA SER A 39 -37.99 6.94 15.13
C SER A 39 -38.47 7.15 13.68
N ALA A 40 -37.95 6.32 12.76
CA ALA A 40 -38.12 6.51 11.31
C ALA A 40 -38.15 5.18 10.54
N GLN A 41 -38.85 5.19 9.40
CA GLN A 41 -38.69 4.16 8.38
C GLN A 41 -37.39 4.41 7.62
N VAL A 42 -36.53 3.40 7.54
CA VAL A 42 -35.25 3.49 6.83
C VAL A 42 -35.26 2.58 5.61
N LEU A 43 -35.02 3.18 4.44
CA LEU A 43 -34.78 2.47 3.18
C LEU A 43 -33.27 2.37 2.99
N VAL A 44 -32.68 1.19 3.21
CA VAL A 44 -31.25 0.96 3.01
C VAL A 44 -31.01 0.51 1.57
N ARG A 45 -30.24 1.29 0.80
CA ARG A 45 -29.97 1.02 -0.62
C ARG A 45 -28.47 1.05 -0.91
N PRO A 46 -27.87 -0.05 -1.43
CA PRO A 46 -26.46 -0.07 -1.78
C PRO A 46 -26.19 0.53 -3.17
N ALA A 47 -25.10 1.28 -3.32
CA ALA A 47 -24.61 1.78 -4.60
C ALA A 47 -23.99 0.67 -5.46
N VAL A 48 -23.33 -0.32 -4.87
CA VAL A 48 -22.55 -1.36 -5.56
C VAL A 48 -21.39 -0.73 -6.36
N GLY A 49 -20.57 0.06 -5.67
CA GLY A 49 -19.42 0.77 -6.24
C GLY A 49 -19.79 2.04 -7.01
N HIS A 50 -18.92 2.48 -7.92
CA HIS A 50 -19.13 3.70 -8.70
C HIS A 50 -20.25 3.53 -9.75
N LEU A 51 -21.42 4.09 -9.47
CA LEU A 51 -22.55 4.16 -10.40
C LEU A 51 -22.40 5.26 -11.45
N VAL A 52 -21.65 6.30 -11.10
CA VAL A 52 -21.42 7.51 -11.87
C VAL A 52 -19.92 7.60 -12.18
N GLU A 53 -19.59 8.02 -13.40
CA GLU A 53 -18.22 8.28 -13.82
C GLU A 53 -18.10 9.63 -14.51
N ARG A 54 -16.88 10.13 -14.61
CA ARG A 54 -16.62 11.40 -15.28
C ARG A 54 -16.77 11.23 -16.78
N SER A 55 -17.54 12.09 -17.41
CA SER A 55 -17.66 12.17 -18.87
C SER A 55 -16.40 12.77 -19.47
N ASN A 56 -16.01 12.31 -20.65
CA ASN A 56 -14.95 12.98 -21.39
C ASN A 56 -15.52 14.27 -22.01
N PRO A 57 -15.07 15.49 -21.61
CA PRO A 57 -15.55 16.74 -22.18
C PRO A 57 -15.24 16.88 -23.68
N TRP A 58 -14.32 16.06 -24.22
CA TRP A 58 -13.93 16.08 -25.63
C TRP A 58 -14.00 14.69 -26.27
N THR A 59 -15.21 14.27 -26.68
CA THR A 59 -15.50 12.92 -27.20
C THR A 59 -14.84 12.58 -28.54
N ASN A 60 -14.46 13.57 -29.34
CA ASN A 60 -13.89 13.39 -30.69
C ASN A 60 -12.38 13.70 -30.76
N PHE A 61 -11.71 13.90 -29.62
CA PHE A 61 -10.30 14.35 -29.60
C PHE A 61 -9.28 13.21 -29.78
N GLU A 62 -9.70 12.04 -30.27
CA GLU A 62 -8.82 10.90 -30.56
C GLU A 62 -7.75 11.23 -31.63
N ASN A 63 -7.85 12.40 -32.29
CA ASN A 63 -6.93 12.82 -33.36
C ASN A 63 -5.83 13.81 -32.94
N TRP A 64 -5.72 14.21 -31.67
CA TRP A 64 -4.62 15.06 -31.16
C TRP A 64 -4.19 16.16 -32.16
N GLU A 65 -5.15 16.94 -32.66
CA GLU A 65 -4.99 17.61 -33.97
C GLU A 65 -3.77 18.54 -34.07
N SER A 66 -3.30 19.13 -32.96
CA SER A 66 -2.04 19.88 -32.94
C SER A 66 -1.55 20.19 -31.51
N VAL A 67 -0.23 20.38 -31.34
CA VAL A 67 0.44 20.71 -30.06
C VAL A 67 0.09 22.12 -29.57
N GLU A 68 -0.22 23.02 -30.50
CA GLU A 68 -0.55 24.43 -30.27
C GLU A 68 -1.81 24.59 -29.42
N ARG A 69 -2.75 23.64 -29.49
CA ARG A 69 -3.98 23.65 -28.69
C ARG A 69 -3.79 23.28 -27.23
N LEU A 70 -2.61 22.75 -26.85
CA LEU A 70 -2.32 22.33 -25.47
C LEU A 70 -1.63 23.45 -24.65
N PRO A 71 -1.91 23.56 -23.34
CA PRO A 71 -2.85 22.74 -22.55
C PRO A 71 -4.32 23.10 -22.79
N MET A 72 -5.19 22.10 -22.67
CA MET A 72 -6.64 22.23 -22.66
C MET A 72 -7.19 21.99 -21.25
N PHE A 73 -8.01 22.93 -20.79
CA PHE A 73 -8.70 22.85 -19.51
C PHE A 73 -10.21 22.97 -19.73
N PRO A 74 -11.02 22.00 -19.27
CA PRO A 74 -12.45 22.15 -19.37
C PRO A 74 -12.93 23.20 -18.35
N ASP A 75 -14.00 23.91 -18.70
CA ASP A 75 -14.65 24.87 -17.80
C ASP A 75 -15.20 24.16 -16.56
N HIS A 76 -15.80 22.98 -16.76
CA HIS A 76 -16.28 22.10 -15.70
C HIS A 76 -16.16 20.63 -16.13
N PHE A 77 -16.16 19.73 -15.14
CA PHE A 77 -16.24 18.30 -15.39
C PHE A 77 -17.67 17.81 -15.27
N ASP A 78 -18.16 17.21 -16.35
CA ASP A 78 -19.43 16.49 -16.34
C ASP A 78 -19.26 15.05 -15.91
N PHE A 79 -20.38 14.46 -15.47
CA PHE A 79 -20.45 13.09 -15.01
C PHE A 79 -21.65 12.38 -15.65
N GLU A 80 -21.51 11.10 -15.96
CA GLU A 80 -22.54 10.25 -16.56
C GLU A 80 -22.76 8.96 -15.77
N ILE A 81 -23.92 8.35 -15.98
CA ILE A 81 -24.27 7.08 -15.36
C ILE A 81 -23.61 5.96 -16.17
N LYS A 82 -22.84 5.08 -15.53
CA LYS A 82 -22.22 3.95 -16.22
C LYS A 82 -23.29 3.07 -16.87
N LYS A 83 -23.02 2.59 -18.09
CA LYS A 83 -24.01 1.83 -18.89
C LYS A 83 -24.61 0.64 -18.14
N ASN A 84 -23.80 -0.11 -17.39
CA ASN A 84 -24.20 -1.33 -16.70
C ASN A 84 -24.77 -1.13 -15.29
N THR A 85 -24.89 0.11 -14.81
CA THR A 85 -25.27 0.41 -13.42
C THR A 85 -26.63 1.10 -13.27
N LYS A 86 -27.33 1.32 -14.39
CA LYS A 86 -28.61 2.04 -14.46
C LYS A 86 -29.68 1.49 -13.50
N LYS A 87 -29.76 0.18 -13.31
CA LYS A 87 -30.74 -0.46 -12.40
C LYS A 87 -30.57 0.04 -10.97
N ASN A 88 -29.34 -0.02 -10.44
CA ASN A 88 -29.02 0.40 -9.07
C ASN A 88 -29.17 1.92 -8.90
N PHE A 89 -28.74 2.70 -9.89
CA PHE A 89 -28.93 4.15 -9.88
C PHE A 89 -30.41 4.53 -9.84
N ASN A 90 -31.25 3.89 -10.66
CA ASN A 90 -32.69 4.15 -10.68
C ASN A 90 -33.37 3.74 -9.37
N ALA A 91 -32.92 2.66 -8.73
CA ALA A 91 -33.42 2.27 -7.41
C ALA A 91 -33.17 3.36 -6.36
N ILE A 92 -31.95 3.91 -6.30
CA ILE A 92 -31.60 5.02 -5.41
C ILE A 92 -32.39 6.28 -5.77
N LYS A 93 -32.45 6.63 -7.07
CA LYS A 93 -33.22 7.79 -7.55
C LYS A 93 -34.69 7.73 -7.18
N ASN A 94 -35.31 6.54 -7.27
CA ASN A 94 -36.70 6.35 -6.90
C ASN A 94 -36.90 6.44 -5.38
N ALA A 95 -36.00 5.88 -4.59
CA ALA A 95 -36.04 6.02 -3.13
C ALA A 95 -35.92 7.50 -2.70
N ILE A 96 -34.99 8.27 -3.29
CA ILE A 96 -34.80 9.70 -2.98
C ILE A 96 -36.09 10.51 -3.17
N LYS A 97 -36.96 10.15 -4.13
CA LYS A 97 -38.23 10.83 -4.36
C LYS A 97 -39.21 10.67 -3.20
N THR A 98 -39.20 9.52 -2.53
CA THR A 98 -40.20 9.15 -1.52
C THR A 98 -39.76 9.41 -0.08
N VAL A 99 -38.48 9.68 0.17
CA VAL A 99 -37.95 9.93 1.52
C VAL A 99 -37.93 11.42 1.88
N ASP A 100 -38.01 11.70 3.20
CA ASP A 100 -37.91 13.05 3.76
C ASP A 100 -36.44 13.50 3.87
N SER A 101 -35.53 12.57 4.17
CA SER A 101 -34.10 12.84 4.35
C SER A 101 -33.21 11.70 3.88
N ILE A 102 -31.92 12.01 3.67
CA ILE A 102 -30.88 11.09 3.21
C ILE A 102 -29.79 11.04 4.29
N MET A 103 -29.37 9.83 4.61
CA MET A 103 -28.21 9.49 5.40
C MET A 103 -27.14 8.88 4.49
N ILE A 104 -25.99 9.53 4.39
CA ILE A 104 -24.82 8.97 3.70
C ILE A 104 -24.21 7.89 4.62
N GLY A 105 -24.10 6.66 4.12
CA GLY A 105 -23.53 5.52 4.83
C GLY A 105 -22.50 4.74 4.02
N THR A 106 -21.92 5.36 2.99
CA THR A 106 -20.76 4.81 2.27
C THR A 106 -19.53 4.72 3.18
N ASP A 107 -18.46 4.08 2.72
CA ASP A 107 -17.25 3.86 3.54
C ASP A 107 -16.71 5.21 4.09
N PRO A 108 -16.21 5.26 5.35
CA PRO A 108 -15.73 6.48 6.02
C PRO A 108 -14.36 6.96 5.51
N ASP A 109 -14.23 7.08 4.20
CA ASP A 109 -13.06 7.60 3.52
C ASP A 109 -13.44 8.55 2.38
N ARG A 110 -12.42 9.06 1.67
CA ARG A 110 -12.63 9.98 0.54
C ARG A 110 -13.33 9.33 -0.65
N GLU A 111 -13.12 8.03 -0.89
CA GLU A 111 -13.74 7.33 -2.02
C GLU A 111 -15.22 7.06 -1.75
N GLY A 112 -15.57 6.67 -0.53
CA GLY A 112 -16.94 6.52 -0.07
C GLY A 112 -17.73 7.82 -0.12
N GLU A 113 -17.13 8.94 0.32
CA GLU A 113 -17.74 10.27 0.13
C GLU A 113 -17.94 10.58 -1.36
N ALA A 114 -16.93 10.33 -2.21
CA ALA A 114 -17.04 10.55 -3.65
C ALA A 114 -18.17 9.73 -4.29
N ILE A 115 -18.28 8.45 -3.95
CA ILE A 115 -19.37 7.58 -4.44
C ILE A 115 -20.73 8.19 -4.10
N ALA A 116 -20.93 8.60 -2.85
CA ALA A 116 -22.19 9.18 -2.41
C ALA A 116 -22.49 10.49 -3.15
N TYR A 117 -21.57 11.45 -3.13
CA TYR A 117 -21.78 12.76 -3.72
C TYR A 117 -21.92 12.73 -5.24
N TYR A 118 -21.19 11.87 -5.97
CA TYR A 118 -21.39 11.72 -7.42
C TYR A 118 -22.79 11.21 -7.75
N ILE A 119 -23.34 10.26 -6.99
CA ILE A 119 -24.72 9.78 -7.18
C ILE A 119 -25.72 10.90 -6.90
N LEU A 120 -25.56 11.56 -5.76
CA LEU A 120 -26.47 12.61 -5.31
C LEU A 120 -26.46 13.81 -6.26
N ASN A 121 -25.29 14.28 -6.70
CA ASN A 121 -25.15 15.38 -7.66
C ASN A 121 -25.85 15.11 -9.00
N LYS A 122 -25.95 13.84 -9.44
CA LYS A 122 -26.70 13.47 -10.65
C LYS A 122 -28.22 13.40 -10.46
N ILE A 123 -28.73 13.53 -9.23
CA ILE A 123 -30.15 13.43 -8.90
C ILE A 123 -30.65 14.80 -8.42
N PRO A 124 -31.45 15.52 -9.23
CA PRO A 124 -31.93 16.85 -8.87
C PRO A 124 -32.64 16.89 -7.51
N GLY A 125 -32.28 17.89 -6.69
CA GLY A 125 -32.87 18.11 -5.37
C GLY A 125 -32.41 17.17 -4.26
N SER A 126 -31.59 16.15 -4.56
CA SER A 126 -31.14 15.17 -3.57
C SER A 126 -30.28 15.80 -2.46
N LEU A 127 -29.37 16.71 -2.80
CA LEU A 127 -28.45 17.35 -1.85
C LEU A 127 -29.19 18.07 -0.72
N LYS A 128 -30.34 18.70 -1.03
CA LYS A 128 -31.18 19.39 -0.05
C LYS A 128 -31.78 18.45 1.00
N LYS A 129 -31.86 17.15 0.69
CA LYS A 129 -32.36 16.12 1.60
C LYS A 129 -31.26 15.46 2.43
N VAL A 130 -29.97 15.72 2.15
CA VAL A 130 -28.87 15.12 2.91
C VAL A 130 -28.85 15.73 4.31
N SER A 131 -29.15 14.93 5.32
CA SER A 131 -29.29 15.38 6.70
C SER A 131 -28.31 14.72 7.66
N TYR A 132 -27.77 13.55 7.29
CA TYR A 132 -26.93 12.76 8.19
C TYR A 132 -25.77 12.11 7.44
N ARG A 133 -24.66 11.96 8.15
CA ARG A 133 -23.53 11.12 7.76
C ARG A 133 -23.28 10.06 8.83
N LEU A 134 -23.47 8.80 8.47
CA LEU A 134 -23.11 7.64 9.28
C LEU A 134 -21.63 7.34 9.10
N TRP A 135 -20.76 7.79 10.01
CA TRP A 135 -19.32 7.53 9.94
C TRP A 135 -18.96 6.24 10.69
N ALA A 136 -19.29 5.09 10.09
CA ALA A 136 -19.11 3.79 10.71
C ALA A 136 -17.70 3.24 10.46
N ASN A 137 -16.80 3.46 11.43
CA ASN A 137 -15.47 2.86 11.39
C ASN A 137 -15.54 1.33 11.51
N SER A 138 -16.45 0.77 12.29
CA SER A 138 -16.62 -0.68 12.46
C SER A 138 -18.01 -1.13 12.04
N LEU A 139 -18.09 -2.22 11.27
CA LEU A 139 -19.34 -2.85 10.85
C LEU A 139 -19.85 -3.93 11.82
N THR A 140 -19.29 -4.00 13.03
CA THR A 140 -19.77 -4.87 14.12
C THR A 140 -21.07 -4.31 14.70
N GLN A 141 -21.91 -5.15 15.32
CA GLN A 141 -23.18 -4.67 15.90
C GLN A 141 -22.96 -3.50 16.88
N LYS A 142 -22.04 -3.65 17.85
CA LYS A 142 -21.69 -2.58 18.80
C LYS A 142 -21.14 -1.33 18.12
N GLY A 143 -20.31 -1.50 17.08
CA GLY A 143 -19.74 -0.40 16.30
C GLY A 143 -20.81 0.40 15.55
N LEU A 144 -21.77 -0.30 14.95
CA LEU A 144 -22.89 0.29 14.24
C LEU A 144 -23.86 0.98 15.20
N ASP A 145 -24.20 0.36 16.33
CA ASP A 145 -25.05 0.98 17.36
C ASP A 145 -24.47 2.32 17.81
N MET A 146 -23.16 2.35 18.07
CA MET A 146 -22.44 3.58 18.43
C MET A 146 -22.46 4.60 17.28
N ALA A 147 -22.23 4.17 16.04
CA ALA A 147 -22.22 5.06 14.88
C ALA A 147 -23.61 5.68 14.61
N PHE A 148 -24.69 4.92 14.75
CA PHE A 148 -26.06 5.43 14.60
C PHE A 148 -26.47 6.36 15.75
N ARG A 149 -25.84 6.24 16.94
CA ARG A 149 -26.05 7.20 18.05
C ARG A 149 -25.28 8.50 17.86
N ASN A 150 -24.18 8.45 17.10
CA ASN A 150 -23.27 9.57 16.87
C ASN A 150 -23.24 9.96 15.38
N LEU A 151 -24.42 10.16 14.79
CA LEU A 151 -24.53 10.63 13.41
C LEU A 151 -23.89 12.00 13.28
N ARG A 152 -23.05 12.15 12.26
CA ARG A 152 -22.39 13.43 11.94
C ARG A 152 -23.25 14.29 11.05
N ARG A 153 -22.97 15.58 11.05
CA ARG A 153 -23.47 16.48 10.03
C ARG A 153 -22.72 16.24 8.72
N PRO A 154 -23.39 16.26 7.56
CA PRO A 154 -22.72 16.08 6.25
C PRO A 154 -21.58 17.08 6.01
N GLU A 155 -21.72 18.31 6.52
CA GLU A 155 -20.69 19.36 6.40
C GLU A 155 -19.37 19.00 7.09
N GLU A 156 -19.36 18.09 8.06
CA GLU A 156 -18.13 17.67 8.75
C GLU A 156 -17.23 16.80 7.86
N THR A 157 -17.77 16.21 6.79
CA THR A 157 -17.07 15.20 5.97
C THR A 157 -17.02 15.52 4.48
N VAL A 158 -17.83 16.48 4.01
CA VAL A 158 -17.89 16.89 2.59
C VAL A 158 -16.52 17.27 2.00
N ASN A 159 -15.58 17.72 2.82
CA ASN A 159 -14.22 18.02 2.41
C ASN A 159 -13.46 16.80 1.87
N TYR A 160 -13.76 15.59 2.33
CA TYR A 160 -13.18 14.35 1.78
C TYR A 160 -13.73 14.04 0.38
N TYR A 161 -14.98 14.42 0.07
CA TYR A 161 -15.47 14.41 -1.31
C TYR A 161 -14.67 15.39 -2.17
N HIS A 162 -14.46 16.62 -1.69
CA HIS A 162 -13.65 17.61 -2.40
C HIS A 162 -12.19 17.14 -2.62
N GLU A 163 -11.60 16.42 -1.66
CA GLU A 163 -10.29 15.78 -1.81
C GLU A 163 -10.29 14.76 -2.96
N ALA A 164 -11.24 13.83 -2.96
CA ALA A 164 -11.33 12.79 -3.99
C ALA A 164 -11.59 13.38 -5.38
N GLU A 165 -12.44 14.40 -5.45
CA GLU A 165 -12.72 15.12 -6.69
C GLU A 165 -11.48 15.88 -7.19
N ALA A 166 -10.79 16.62 -6.31
CA ALA A 166 -9.53 17.30 -6.62
C ALA A 166 -8.47 16.35 -7.17
N ARG A 167 -8.32 15.18 -6.53
CA ARG A 167 -7.42 14.10 -6.97
C ARG A 167 -7.80 13.64 -8.37
N GLY A 168 -9.07 13.29 -8.57
CA GLY A 168 -9.56 12.80 -9.85
C GLY A 168 -9.37 13.84 -10.96
N GLU A 169 -9.70 15.10 -10.71
CA GLU A 169 -9.53 16.21 -11.67
C GLU A 169 -8.07 16.40 -12.04
N ALA A 170 -7.20 16.47 -11.04
CA ALA A 170 -5.78 16.69 -11.28
C ALA A 170 -5.13 15.51 -12.02
N ASP A 171 -5.46 14.26 -11.67
CA ASP A 171 -4.99 13.06 -12.39
C ASP A 171 -5.44 13.08 -13.86
N TRP A 172 -6.70 13.46 -14.10
CA TRP A 172 -7.24 13.58 -15.45
C TRP A 172 -6.55 14.69 -16.24
N LEU A 173 -6.38 15.88 -15.64
CA LEU A 173 -5.72 17.02 -16.29
C LEU A 173 -4.29 16.69 -16.69
N VAL A 174 -3.53 16.01 -15.83
CA VAL A 174 -2.17 15.56 -16.14
C VAL A 174 -2.17 14.57 -17.30
N GLY A 175 -2.99 13.54 -17.23
CA GLY A 175 -3.06 12.51 -18.26
C GLY A 175 -3.52 13.05 -19.61
N PHE A 176 -4.58 13.87 -19.60
CA PHE A 176 -5.21 14.44 -20.78
C PHE A 176 -4.31 15.45 -21.50
N ASN A 177 -3.49 16.21 -20.77
CA ASN A 177 -2.62 17.21 -21.38
C ASN A 177 -1.24 16.66 -21.74
N LEU A 178 -0.58 15.95 -20.82
CA LEU A 178 0.80 15.54 -21.03
C LEU A 178 0.94 14.33 -21.94
N SER A 179 -0.02 13.41 -21.97
CA SER A 179 0.05 12.26 -22.90
C SER A 179 0.03 12.68 -24.38
N PRO A 180 -0.94 13.48 -24.86
CA PRO A 180 -0.91 13.95 -26.24
C PRO A 180 0.27 14.87 -26.50
N PHE A 181 0.58 15.79 -25.58
CA PHE A 181 1.75 16.67 -25.72
C PHE A 181 3.04 15.87 -25.96
N THR A 182 3.33 14.90 -25.09
CA THR A 182 4.51 14.04 -25.23
C THR A 182 4.45 13.23 -26.52
N THR A 183 3.29 12.68 -26.88
CA THR A 183 3.20 11.86 -28.09
C THR A 183 3.43 12.68 -29.36
N LEU A 184 2.78 13.84 -29.48
CA LEU A 184 2.90 14.69 -30.65
C LEU A 184 4.31 15.25 -30.81
N MET A 185 4.91 15.78 -29.73
CA MET A 185 6.28 16.29 -29.81
C MET A 185 7.29 15.20 -30.16
N MET A 186 7.12 13.97 -29.64
CA MET A 186 8.01 12.86 -29.99
C MET A 186 7.83 12.39 -31.44
N ARG A 187 6.64 12.56 -32.03
CA ARG A 187 6.40 12.28 -33.46
C ARG A 187 7.02 13.36 -34.34
N ASP A 188 6.81 14.62 -33.99
CA ASP A 188 7.37 15.77 -34.69
C ASP A 188 8.90 15.71 -34.73
N HIS A 189 9.53 15.27 -33.64
CA HIS A 189 10.97 15.05 -33.58
C HIS A 189 11.43 13.68 -34.13
N GLU A 190 10.54 12.93 -34.78
CA GLU A 190 10.81 11.61 -35.38
C GLU A 190 11.36 10.56 -34.40
N LEU A 191 11.16 10.74 -33.08
CA LEU A 191 11.60 9.81 -32.04
C LEU A 191 10.71 8.56 -31.96
N ILE A 192 9.47 8.67 -32.43
CA ILE A 192 8.55 7.53 -32.54
C ILE A 192 7.80 7.58 -33.88
N PRO A 193 7.41 6.43 -34.45
CA PRO A 193 6.65 6.42 -35.71
C PRO A 193 5.27 7.06 -35.58
N GLU A 194 4.81 7.72 -36.64
CA GLU A 194 3.51 8.40 -36.71
C GLU A 194 2.33 7.46 -36.36
N LYS A 195 2.40 6.22 -36.86
CA LYS A 195 1.37 5.19 -36.64
C LYS A 195 1.60 4.33 -35.39
N SER A 196 2.57 4.69 -34.53
CA SER A 196 2.84 3.94 -33.30
C SER A 196 1.85 4.27 -32.19
N LYS A 197 1.74 3.36 -31.21
CA LYS A 197 0.97 3.57 -29.97
C LYS A 197 1.53 4.79 -29.24
N GLY A 198 0.65 5.74 -28.89
CA GLY A 198 1.07 6.97 -28.20
C GLY A 198 1.61 6.77 -26.79
N MET A 199 2.36 7.76 -26.32
CA MET A 199 2.98 7.80 -25.01
C MET A 199 2.02 8.35 -23.97
N THR A 200 1.75 7.57 -22.91
CA THR A 200 0.90 7.99 -21.82
C THR A 200 1.72 8.49 -20.65
N VAL A 201 1.39 9.68 -20.17
CA VAL A 201 1.99 10.31 -18.98
C VAL A 201 0.93 10.33 -17.88
N GLY A 202 1.33 10.07 -16.64
CA GLY A 202 0.40 10.16 -15.51
C GLY A 202 1.12 10.15 -14.17
N ARG A 203 0.52 10.82 -13.19
CA ARG A 203 1.13 11.05 -11.88
C ARG A 203 1.63 9.79 -11.17
N VAL A 204 0.93 8.66 -11.31
CA VAL A 204 1.31 7.40 -10.64
C VAL A 204 2.10 6.48 -11.56
N GLN A 205 1.68 6.32 -12.81
CA GLN A 205 2.35 5.41 -13.76
C GLN A 205 3.76 5.87 -14.14
N THR A 206 3.95 7.18 -14.37
CA THR A 206 5.23 7.71 -14.88
C THR A 206 6.35 7.58 -13.84
N PRO A 207 6.14 7.88 -12.54
CA PRO A 207 7.16 7.62 -11.53
C PRO A 207 7.49 6.13 -11.35
N ILE A 208 6.52 5.22 -11.54
CA ILE A 208 6.78 3.77 -11.47
C ILE A 208 7.77 3.38 -12.58
N VAL A 209 7.54 3.85 -13.81
CA VAL A 209 8.46 3.61 -14.93
C VAL A 209 9.81 4.28 -14.64
N SER A 210 9.83 5.52 -14.15
CA SER A 210 11.06 6.25 -13.82
C SER A 210 11.91 5.54 -12.77
N LEU A 211 11.29 4.98 -11.71
CA LEU A 211 12.01 4.20 -10.70
C LEU A 211 12.73 2.98 -11.30
N ILE A 212 12.10 2.32 -12.27
CA ILE A 212 12.64 1.12 -12.91
C ILE A 212 13.73 1.48 -13.92
N VAL A 213 13.54 2.56 -14.70
CA VAL A 213 14.56 3.09 -15.63
C VAL A 213 15.80 3.53 -14.87
N LYS A 214 15.65 4.36 -13.82
CA LYS A 214 16.77 4.84 -13.01
C LYS A 214 17.50 3.69 -12.31
N ASN A 215 16.77 2.73 -11.75
CA ASN A 215 17.40 1.54 -11.18
C ASN A 215 18.17 0.71 -12.23
N ASN A 216 17.68 0.64 -13.46
CA ASN A 216 18.38 -0.05 -14.55
C ASN A 216 19.70 0.66 -14.89
N GLU A 217 19.66 1.97 -15.05
CA GLU A 217 20.83 2.81 -15.35
C GLU A 217 21.85 2.80 -14.21
N GLU A 218 21.39 2.84 -12.96
CA GLU A 218 22.26 2.71 -11.79
C GLU A 218 22.99 1.37 -11.78
N ILE A 219 22.38 0.30 -12.29
CA ILE A 219 23.00 -1.03 -12.40
C ILE A 219 23.96 -1.09 -13.59
N GLU A 220 23.56 -0.58 -14.74
CA GLU A 220 24.37 -0.62 -15.98
C GLU A 220 25.61 0.27 -15.90
N ASN A 221 25.48 1.45 -15.29
CA ASN A 221 26.58 2.39 -15.08
C ASN A 221 27.35 2.14 -13.79
N PHE A 222 27.03 1.07 -13.05
CA PHE A 222 27.70 0.76 -11.80
C PHE A 222 29.15 0.32 -12.06
N VAL A 223 30.10 1.11 -11.57
CA VAL A 223 31.51 0.73 -11.49
C VAL A 223 31.83 0.35 -10.06
N SER A 224 32.20 -0.92 -9.86
CA SER A 224 32.64 -1.43 -8.56
C SER A 224 33.86 -0.66 -8.09
N LYS A 225 33.79 -0.13 -6.86
CA LYS A 225 34.90 0.58 -6.21
C LYS A 225 35.35 -0.24 -5.00
N PRO A 226 36.65 -0.56 -4.88
CA PRO A 226 37.17 -1.15 -3.66
C PRO A 226 37.04 -0.15 -2.52
N PHE A 227 36.88 -0.66 -1.31
CA PHE A 227 37.00 0.09 -0.08
C PHE A 227 37.65 -0.79 0.99
N TRP A 228 38.34 -0.15 1.92
CA TRP A 228 39.01 -0.83 3.00
C TRP A 228 38.35 -0.48 4.33
N GLN A 229 38.22 -1.47 5.21
CA GLN A 229 37.68 -1.29 6.55
C GLN A 229 38.71 -1.82 7.57
N LEU A 230 39.00 -1.01 8.57
CA LEU A 230 39.86 -1.42 9.69
C LEU A 230 39.12 -2.46 10.53
N ARG A 231 39.85 -3.51 10.90
CA ARG A 231 39.39 -4.55 11.82
C ARG A 231 40.44 -4.84 12.87
N LEU A 232 39.96 -5.18 14.05
CA LEU A 232 40.77 -5.77 15.10
C LEU A 232 40.27 -7.19 15.32
N PHE A 233 41.18 -8.16 15.26
CA PHE A 233 40.88 -9.57 15.41
C PHE A 233 41.45 -10.09 16.72
N ASP A 234 40.58 -10.49 17.64
CA ASP A 234 40.99 -11.22 18.84
C ASP A 234 41.31 -12.66 18.44
N GLN A 235 42.60 -12.99 18.40
CA GLN A 235 43.08 -14.32 18.06
C GLN A 235 42.71 -15.40 19.09
N THR A 236 42.54 -15.01 20.36
CA THR A 236 42.20 -15.92 21.46
C THR A 236 40.77 -16.43 21.28
N ASN A 237 39.86 -15.50 21.02
CA ASN A 237 38.42 -15.78 20.92
C ASN A 237 37.93 -15.96 19.48
N GLN A 238 38.80 -15.74 18.49
CA GLN A 238 38.48 -15.80 17.05
C GLN A 238 37.34 -14.84 16.65
N VAL A 239 37.34 -13.63 17.23
CA VAL A 239 36.30 -12.62 17.01
C VAL A 239 36.89 -11.41 16.30
N ALA A 240 36.22 -11.00 15.21
CA ALA A 240 36.54 -9.75 14.52
C ALA A 240 35.64 -8.60 15.00
N PHE A 241 36.27 -7.47 15.26
CA PHE A 241 35.65 -6.18 15.54
C PHE A 241 35.91 -5.26 14.35
N SER A 242 34.89 -4.53 13.90
CA SER A 242 35.00 -3.64 12.73
C SER A 242 34.84 -2.19 13.14
N HIS A 243 35.64 -1.32 12.55
CA HIS A 243 35.46 0.12 12.62
C HIS A 243 34.33 0.56 11.69
N GLU A 244 33.60 1.63 12.02
CA GLU A 244 32.49 2.11 11.18
C GLU A 244 32.98 2.74 9.85
N ALA A 245 34.08 3.49 9.92
CA ALA A 245 34.64 4.16 8.75
C ALA A 245 35.12 3.19 7.66
N LYS A 246 34.93 3.61 6.41
CA LYS A 246 35.42 2.95 5.20
C LYS A 246 36.35 3.92 4.48
N PHE A 247 37.50 3.42 4.06
CA PHE A 247 38.52 4.18 3.34
C PHE A 247 38.39 3.90 1.84
N GLU A 248 38.51 4.96 1.03
CA GLU A 248 38.42 4.87 -0.43
C GLU A 248 39.75 4.48 -1.08
N THR A 249 40.85 4.54 -0.34
CA THR A 249 42.18 4.15 -0.81
C THR A 249 42.89 3.26 0.21
N GLU A 250 43.68 2.30 -0.29
CA GLU A 250 44.49 1.43 0.57
C GLU A 250 45.52 2.23 1.37
N ALA A 251 46.17 3.23 0.76
CA ALA A 251 47.21 4.02 1.41
C ALA A 251 46.71 4.80 2.63
N GLU A 252 45.49 5.38 2.57
CA GLU A 252 44.87 6.03 3.73
C GLU A 252 44.51 5.01 4.81
N ALA A 253 44.01 3.85 4.39
CA ALA A 253 43.61 2.79 5.30
C ALA A 253 44.83 2.18 6.03
N VAL A 254 45.95 1.99 5.33
CA VAL A 254 47.23 1.53 5.92
C VAL A 254 47.75 2.56 6.93
N LYS A 255 47.77 3.85 6.58
CA LYS A 255 48.15 4.91 7.53
C LYS A 255 47.27 4.92 8.77
N ALA A 256 45.97 4.72 8.61
CA ALA A 256 45.04 4.64 9.74
C ALA A 256 45.27 3.36 10.58
N LEU A 257 45.61 2.24 9.95
CA LEU A 257 45.93 0.97 10.62
C LEU A 257 47.23 1.06 11.44
N GLU A 258 48.24 1.80 10.96
CA GLU A 258 49.52 2.02 11.65
C GLU A 258 49.34 2.79 12.97
N LEU A 259 48.31 3.63 13.08
CA LEU A 259 47.98 4.36 14.31
C LEU A 259 47.34 3.48 15.39
N LEU A 260 46.96 2.23 15.05
CA LEU A 260 46.36 1.30 16.00
C LEU A 260 47.43 0.52 16.77
N SER A 261 47.13 0.23 18.04
CA SER A 261 47.92 -0.66 18.90
C SER A 261 47.58 -2.14 18.63
N ASP A 262 48.49 -3.04 18.98
CA ASP A 262 48.27 -4.49 19.09
C ASP A 262 47.49 -4.89 20.35
N ARG A 263 47.10 -3.91 21.17
CA ARG A 263 46.22 -4.08 22.32
C ARG A 263 45.01 -3.15 22.24
N ALA A 264 43.86 -3.64 22.70
CA ALA A 264 42.64 -2.88 22.78
C ALA A 264 41.98 -3.07 24.15
N THR A 265 41.22 -2.07 24.59
CA THR A 265 40.44 -2.15 25.83
C THR A 265 38.96 -2.27 25.50
N ILE A 266 38.29 -3.26 26.09
CA ILE A 266 36.83 -3.35 26.02
C ILE A 266 36.24 -2.20 26.82
N THR A 267 35.54 -1.29 26.14
CA THR A 267 34.92 -0.11 26.78
C THR A 267 33.47 -0.33 27.12
N GLN A 268 32.78 -1.23 26.40
CA GLN A 268 31.38 -1.51 26.66
C GLN A 268 31.01 -2.95 26.31
N VAL A 269 30.28 -3.61 27.22
CA VAL A 269 29.63 -4.90 26.98
C VAL A 269 28.15 -4.76 27.31
N SER A 270 27.32 -4.63 26.28
CA SER A 270 25.87 -4.55 26.43
C SER A 270 25.22 -5.87 26.02
N SER A 271 24.43 -6.45 26.92
CA SER A 271 23.66 -7.66 26.65
C SER A 271 22.19 -7.43 27.00
N GLU A 272 21.32 -7.57 26.00
CA GLU A 272 19.89 -7.34 26.13
C GLU A 272 19.10 -8.57 25.72
N LYS A 273 18.20 -9.03 26.59
CA LYS A 273 17.18 -10.02 26.21
C LYS A 273 16.14 -9.32 25.32
N LYS A 274 15.93 -9.85 24.12
CA LYS A 274 14.97 -9.35 23.15
C LYS A 274 13.95 -10.44 22.84
N SER A 275 12.70 -10.01 22.69
CA SER A 275 11.60 -10.86 22.24
C SER A 275 11.00 -10.27 20.97
N LYS A 276 10.72 -11.12 20.00
CA LYS A 276 10.07 -10.76 18.73
C LYS A 276 8.81 -11.59 18.55
N THR A 277 7.68 -10.90 18.46
CA THR A 277 6.41 -11.51 18.07
C THR A 277 6.48 -12.06 16.65
N ALA A 278 5.57 -12.97 16.33
CA ALA A 278 5.40 -13.48 14.97
C ALA A 278 5.18 -12.36 13.93
N PRO A 279 5.46 -12.63 12.64
CA PRO A 279 5.19 -11.66 11.57
C PRO A 279 3.73 -11.20 11.59
N LYS A 280 3.52 -9.93 11.25
CA LYS A 280 2.20 -9.32 11.20
C LYS A 280 1.24 -10.11 10.28
N LEU A 281 -0.05 -10.05 10.59
CA LEU A 281 -1.11 -10.60 9.72
C LEU A 281 -1.09 -9.89 8.36
N TYR A 282 -1.60 -10.56 7.32
CA TYR A 282 -1.54 -10.00 5.98
C TYR A 282 -2.47 -8.80 5.79
N ASN A 283 -1.96 -7.75 5.16
CA ASN A 283 -2.78 -6.87 4.35
C ASN A 283 -2.63 -7.26 2.87
N LEU A 284 -3.35 -6.59 1.95
CA LEU A 284 -3.29 -6.93 0.52
C LEU A 284 -1.88 -6.81 -0.06
N THR A 285 -1.15 -5.74 0.28
CA THR A 285 0.22 -5.53 -0.21
C THR A 285 1.17 -6.60 0.30
N ASP A 286 1.03 -7.03 1.56
CA ASP A 286 1.90 -8.02 2.16
C ASP A 286 1.78 -9.38 1.48
N ILE A 287 0.55 -9.86 1.27
CA ILE A 287 0.32 -11.14 0.59
C ILE A 287 0.69 -11.08 -0.89
N GLN A 288 0.38 -9.99 -1.61
CA GLN A 288 0.81 -9.82 -2.99
C GLN A 288 2.33 -9.90 -3.13
N ALA A 289 3.07 -9.25 -2.23
CA ALA A 289 4.52 -9.26 -2.30
C ALA A 289 5.12 -10.61 -1.90
N GLU A 290 4.52 -11.32 -0.93
CA GLU A 290 4.96 -12.66 -0.54
C GLU A 290 4.66 -13.70 -1.62
N MET A 291 3.48 -13.66 -2.25
CA MET A 291 3.13 -14.48 -3.40
C MET A 291 4.03 -14.20 -4.61
N SER A 292 4.36 -12.93 -4.85
CA SER A 292 5.33 -12.54 -5.88
C SER A 292 6.72 -13.09 -5.57
N LYS A 293 7.16 -13.05 -4.31
CA LYS A 293 8.47 -13.57 -3.90
C LYS A 293 8.55 -15.09 -4.05
N LEU A 294 7.59 -15.83 -3.51
CA LEU A 294 7.62 -17.29 -3.38
C LEU A 294 7.14 -18.00 -4.64
N TYR A 295 6.05 -17.52 -5.26
CA TYR A 295 5.34 -18.22 -6.34
C TYR A 295 5.36 -17.44 -7.67
N LYS A 296 5.97 -16.26 -7.71
CA LYS A 296 6.06 -15.38 -8.90
C LYS A 296 4.69 -14.94 -9.45
N PHE A 297 3.65 -14.98 -8.62
CA PHE A 297 2.34 -14.44 -8.97
C PHE A 297 2.46 -12.92 -9.12
N ASP A 298 1.80 -12.38 -10.15
CA ASP A 298 1.52 -10.95 -10.17
C ASP A 298 0.47 -10.58 -9.09
N ALA A 299 0.47 -9.30 -8.75
CA ALA A 299 -0.39 -8.73 -7.74
C ALA A 299 -1.90 -8.86 -8.08
N ASP A 300 -2.26 -8.80 -9.37
CA ASP A 300 -3.66 -8.88 -9.84
C ASP A 300 -4.21 -10.30 -9.71
N ARG A 301 -3.41 -11.30 -10.08
CA ARG A 301 -3.70 -12.72 -9.85
C ARG A 301 -3.93 -13.02 -8.37
N THR A 302 -3.02 -12.56 -7.51
CA THR A 302 -3.13 -12.75 -6.05
C THR A 302 -4.42 -12.12 -5.52
N LYS A 303 -4.72 -10.87 -5.92
CA LYS A 303 -5.95 -10.18 -5.52
C LYS A 303 -7.20 -10.93 -5.96
N SER A 304 -7.21 -11.44 -7.18
CA SER A 304 -8.36 -12.16 -7.76
C SER A 304 -8.66 -13.46 -7.02
N ILE A 305 -7.63 -14.22 -6.64
CA ILE A 305 -7.80 -15.46 -5.88
C ILE A 305 -8.34 -15.19 -4.47
N ILE A 306 -7.77 -14.20 -3.75
CA ILE A 306 -8.29 -13.84 -2.41
C ILE A 306 -9.73 -13.30 -2.53
N GLN A 307 -10.04 -12.55 -3.59
CA GLN A 307 -11.40 -12.08 -3.86
C GLN A 307 -12.38 -13.25 -4.05
N SER A 308 -11.97 -14.34 -4.71
CA SER A 308 -12.76 -15.56 -4.83
C SER A 308 -13.00 -16.21 -3.46
N LEU A 309 -11.95 -16.41 -2.67
CA LEU A 309 -12.04 -16.98 -1.32
C LEU A 309 -12.94 -16.16 -0.38
N TYR A 310 -12.87 -14.83 -0.45
CA TYR A 310 -13.79 -13.93 0.26
C TYR A 310 -15.24 -14.12 -0.18
N GLN A 311 -15.50 -14.21 -1.49
CA GLN A 311 -16.86 -14.41 -2.02
C GLN A 311 -17.46 -15.76 -1.63
N LYS A 312 -16.61 -16.79 -1.47
CA LYS A 312 -16.98 -18.11 -0.93
C LYS A 312 -17.16 -18.11 0.59
N GLY A 313 -16.78 -17.03 1.28
CA GLY A 313 -16.93 -16.87 2.73
C GLY A 313 -15.76 -17.38 3.56
N TYR A 314 -14.69 -17.91 2.95
CA TYR A 314 -13.55 -18.54 3.64
C TYR A 314 -12.49 -17.56 4.14
N MET A 315 -12.51 -16.31 3.67
CA MET A 315 -11.56 -15.27 4.05
C MET A 315 -12.24 -13.95 4.33
N SER A 316 -11.59 -13.13 5.15
CA SER A 316 -11.98 -11.74 5.34
C SER A 316 -11.71 -10.86 4.11
N TYR A 317 -12.16 -9.60 4.19
CA TYR A 317 -12.16 -8.69 3.05
C TYR A 317 -10.76 -8.46 2.46
N PRO A 318 -10.55 -8.68 1.14
CA PRO A 318 -9.22 -8.76 0.54
C PRO A 318 -8.53 -7.41 0.35
N ARG A 319 -9.26 -6.28 0.33
CA ARG A 319 -8.69 -4.96 -0.03
C ARG A 319 -8.38 -4.11 1.20
N THR A 320 -7.85 -4.75 2.22
CA THR A 320 -7.43 -4.10 3.46
C THR A 320 -5.98 -3.61 3.40
N ASN A 321 -5.71 -2.49 4.08
CA ASN A 321 -4.35 -2.00 4.37
C ASN A 321 -3.91 -2.34 5.81
N SER A 322 -4.81 -2.88 6.63
CA SER A 322 -4.57 -3.19 8.03
C SER A 322 -3.86 -4.53 8.20
N ASN A 323 -2.93 -4.59 9.14
CA ASN A 323 -2.34 -5.82 9.63
C ASN A 323 -2.89 -6.22 11.02
N LEU A 324 -3.95 -5.56 11.47
CA LEU A 324 -4.56 -5.72 12.79
C LEU A 324 -5.99 -6.23 12.66
N ILE A 325 -6.45 -6.93 13.68
CA ILE A 325 -7.82 -7.43 13.86
C ILE A 325 -8.45 -6.84 15.12
N THR A 326 -9.78 -6.97 15.28
CA THR A 326 -10.47 -6.57 16.52
C THR A 326 -10.56 -7.75 17.48
N THR A 327 -11.05 -7.50 18.69
CA THR A 327 -11.26 -8.56 19.69
C THR A 327 -12.27 -9.59 19.19
N ASN A 328 -13.29 -9.17 18.42
CA ASN A 328 -14.30 -10.09 17.89
C ASN A 328 -13.68 -11.14 16.96
N GLU A 329 -12.79 -10.73 16.05
CA GLU A 329 -12.13 -11.69 15.17
C GLU A 329 -11.14 -12.57 15.93
N PHE A 330 -10.46 -12.01 16.93
CA PHE A 330 -9.58 -12.79 17.78
C PHE A 330 -10.32 -13.92 18.50
N ASP A 331 -11.51 -13.64 19.04
CA ASP A 331 -12.28 -14.60 19.83
C ASP A 331 -12.65 -15.84 18.98
N TYR A 332 -13.21 -15.67 17.78
CA TYR A 332 -13.53 -16.83 16.94
C TYR A 332 -12.27 -17.54 16.44
N LEU A 333 -11.17 -16.82 16.18
CA LEU A 333 -9.93 -17.46 15.75
C LEU A 333 -9.39 -18.40 16.84
N VAL A 334 -9.54 -18.04 18.13
CA VAL A 334 -9.15 -18.89 19.27
C VAL A 334 -10.03 -20.14 19.35
N GLU A 335 -11.33 -20.01 19.10
CA GLU A 335 -12.28 -21.13 19.10
C GLU A 335 -11.98 -22.16 18.00
N HIS A 336 -11.46 -21.72 16.85
CA HIS A 336 -11.24 -22.55 15.67
C HIS A 336 -9.77 -22.93 15.40
N ILE A 337 -8.84 -22.72 16.35
CA ILE A 337 -7.40 -23.02 16.17
C ILE A 337 -7.19 -24.45 15.65
N ASP A 338 -7.81 -25.44 16.30
CA ASP A 338 -7.60 -26.85 15.98
C ASP A 338 -8.16 -27.22 14.61
N ASP A 339 -9.30 -26.65 14.24
CA ASP A 339 -9.90 -26.85 12.92
C ASP A 339 -9.01 -26.25 11.81
N TYR A 340 -8.45 -25.06 12.03
CA TYR A 340 -7.52 -24.44 11.08
C TYR A 340 -6.25 -25.26 10.90
N GLN A 341 -5.68 -25.78 11.99
CA GLN A 341 -4.51 -26.66 11.96
C GLN A 341 -4.79 -27.94 11.16
N ALA A 342 -5.96 -28.55 11.39
CA ALA A 342 -6.41 -29.72 10.65
C ALA A 342 -6.57 -29.41 9.15
N ALA A 343 -7.24 -28.31 8.81
CA ALA A 343 -7.47 -27.89 7.43
C ALA A 343 -6.16 -27.68 6.65
N ILE A 344 -5.14 -27.06 7.25
CA ILE A 344 -3.86 -26.84 6.57
C ILE A 344 -2.84 -27.97 6.78
N GLY A 345 -3.19 -29.00 7.56
CA GLY A 345 -2.31 -30.11 7.90
C GLY A 345 -1.04 -29.68 8.65
N LYS A 346 -1.14 -28.69 9.55
CA LYS A 346 0.00 -28.20 10.35
C LYS A 346 -0.34 -28.00 11.81
N THR A 347 0.47 -28.59 12.68
CA THR A 347 0.40 -28.38 14.14
C THR A 347 1.38 -27.30 14.56
N ILE A 348 0.88 -26.33 15.33
CA ILE A 348 1.59 -25.17 15.88
C ILE A 348 1.27 -25.10 17.38
N GLU A 349 2.28 -24.84 18.21
CA GLU A 349 2.06 -24.59 19.62
C GLU A 349 1.37 -23.24 19.79
N THR A 350 0.25 -23.18 20.54
CA THR A 350 -0.59 -21.97 20.61
C THR A 350 -0.81 -21.47 22.06
N PRO A 351 0.25 -21.13 22.82
CA PRO A 351 0.09 -20.67 24.21
C PRO A 351 -0.50 -19.26 24.31
N ASN A 352 -0.41 -18.44 23.27
CA ASN A 352 -0.85 -17.04 23.31
C ASN A 352 -2.34 -16.89 22.96
N ARG A 353 -3.24 -17.37 23.82
CA ARG A 353 -4.71 -17.33 23.62
C ARG A 353 -5.41 -16.08 24.17
N SER A 354 -4.66 -15.05 24.52
CA SER A 354 -5.18 -13.74 24.93
C SER A 354 -4.81 -12.65 23.92
N PRO A 355 -5.65 -11.62 23.69
CA PRO A 355 -5.37 -10.56 22.73
C PRO A 355 -4.04 -9.86 22.97
N ARG A 356 -3.19 -9.77 21.94
CA ARG A 356 -1.89 -9.07 21.98
C ARG A 356 -1.92 -7.84 21.07
N LYS A 357 -1.49 -6.68 21.58
CA LYS A 357 -1.54 -5.37 20.87
C LYS A 357 -0.82 -5.35 19.51
N SER A 358 0.10 -6.27 19.28
CA SER A 358 0.81 -6.45 18.00
C SER A 358 -0.12 -6.93 16.87
N PHE A 359 -1.23 -7.58 17.20
CA PHE A 359 -2.18 -8.16 16.26
C PHE A 359 -3.62 -7.66 16.48
N VAL A 360 -4.03 -7.47 17.74
CA VAL A 360 -5.41 -7.12 18.12
C VAL A 360 -5.47 -5.68 18.61
N ASN A 361 -6.27 -4.85 17.96
CA ASN A 361 -6.48 -3.47 18.37
C ASN A 361 -7.78 -2.86 17.79
N ASP A 362 -8.86 -2.92 18.56
CA ASP A 362 -10.19 -2.40 18.16
C ASP A 362 -10.18 -0.91 17.78
N LYS A 363 -9.25 -0.12 18.35
CA LYS A 363 -9.18 1.33 18.09
C LYS A 363 -8.44 1.67 16.79
N LYS A 364 -7.54 0.79 16.33
CA LYS A 364 -6.73 1.03 15.13
C LYS A 364 -7.31 0.34 13.89
N VAL A 365 -8.20 -0.62 14.08
CA VAL A 365 -9.01 -1.15 12.98
C VAL A 365 -10.15 -0.18 12.73
N VAL A 366 -10.06 0.49 11.59
CA VAL A 366 -11.16 1.29 11.04
C VAL A 366 -12.00 0.33 10.20
N GLU A 367 -12.04 0.49 8.88
CA GLU A 367 -13.01 -0.19 8.00
C GLU A 367 -12.81 -1.69 7.85
N HIS A 368 -11.55 -2.10 7.67
CA HIS A 368 -11.18 -3.47 7.36
C HIS A 368 -10.03 -3.91 8.24
N TYR A 369 -10.16 -5.10 8.83
CA TYR A 369 -9.07 -5.77 9.53
C TYR A 369 -8.18 -6.54 8.55
N ALA A 370 -7.15 -7.22 9.07
CA ALA A 370 -6.24 -8.03 8.27
C ALA A 370 -6.95 -9.16 7.49
N ILE A 371 -6.29 -9.66 6.45
CA ILE A 371 -6.71 -10.85 5.71
C ILE A 371 -6.44 -12.08 6.58
N ILE A 372 -7.51 -12.72 7.06
CA ILE A 372 -7.51 -13.89 7.96
C ILE A 372 -8.58 -14.90 7.51
N PRO A 373 -8.51 -16.19 7.91
CA PRO A 373 -9.62 -17.11 7.73
C PRO A 373 -10.84 -16.69 8.56
N THR A 374 -12.02 -17.11 8.13
CA THR A 374 -13.28 -16.93 8.87
C THR A 374 -13.61 -18.19 9.67
N GLU A 375 -14.71 -18.18 10.41
CA GLU A 375 -15.33 -19.35 11.05
C GLU A 375 -15.83 -20.41 10.04
N ILE A 376 -15.97 -20.06 8.76
CA ILE A 376 -16.36 -21.00 7.70
C ILE A 376 -15.10 -21.65 7.13
N ILE A 377 -14.88 -22.91 7.52
CA ILE A 377 -13.69 -23.67 7.13
C ILE A 377 -14.00 -24.44 5.84
N PRO A 378 -13.24 -24.22 4.75
CA PRO A 378 -13.47 -24.90 3.50
C PRO A 378 -13.13 -26.38 3.59
N ASP A 379 -13.83 -27.20 2.80
CA ASP A 379 -13.24 -28.45 2.35
C ASP A 379 -12.06 -28.12 1.42
N MET A 380 -10.86 -28.49 1.84
CA MET A 380 -9.64 -28.19 1.13
C MET A 380 -9.57 -28.90 -0.23
N GLU A 381 -10.26 -30.02 -0.40
CA GLU A 381 -10.30 -30.78 -1.65
C GLU A 381 -11.13 -30.05 -2.73
N GLU A 382 -12.16 -29.31 -2.32
CA GLU A 382 -13.03 -28.51 -3.21
C GLU A 382 -12.41 -27.19 -3.67
N LEU A 383 -11.34 -26.73 -3.01
CA LEU A 383 -10.62 -25.53 -3.42
C LEU A 383 -9.76 -25.78 -4.65
N GLU A 384 -9.78 -24.82 -5.58
CA GLU A 384 -8.82 -24.77 -6.68
C GLU A 384 -7.39 -24.72 -6.14
N LYS A 385 -6.43 -25.24 -6.91
CA LYS A 385 -5.02 -25.36 -6.45
C LYS A 385 -4.45 -24.06 -5.87
N GLU A 386 -4.74 -22.92 -6.50
CA GLU A 386 -4.21 -21.62 -6.08
C GLU A 386 -5.01 -20.99 -4.94
N GLU A 387 -6.31 -21.27 -4.87
CA GLU A 387 -7.16 -20.91 -3.72
C GLU A 387 -6.68 -21.66 -2.48
N ARG A 388 -6.45 -22.97 -2.59
CA ARG A 388 -5.89 -23.81 -1.53
C ARG A 388 -4.56 -23.27 -1.03
N LEU A 389 -3.67 -22.89 -1.96
CA LEU A 389 -2.37 -22.32 -1.62
C LEU A 389 -2.49 -21.01 -0.83
N ILE A 390 -3.30 -20.07 -1.31
CA ILE A 390 -3.49 -18.79 -0.63
C ILE A 390 -4.16 -19.00 0.73
N TYR A 391 -5.16 -19.89 0.82
CA TYR A 391 -5.79 -20.24 2.08
C TYR A 391 -4.79 -20.80 3.09
N GLN A 392 -3.98 -21.78 2.69
CA GLN A 392 -2.92 -22.33 3.53
C GLN A 392 -1.96 -21.23 4.01
N MET A 393 -1.54 -20.32 3.14
CA MET A 393 -0.61 -19.25 3.51
C MET A 393 -1.20 -18.25 4.51
N VAL A 394 -2.42 -17.79 4.29
CA VAL A 394 -3.11 -16.84 5.18
C VAL A 394 -3.41 -17.49 6.52
N THR A 395 -3.95 -18.70 6.52
CA THR A 395 -4.28 -19.44 7.73
C THR A 395 -3.04 -19.78 8.53
N PHE A 396 -1.96 -20.23 7.87
CA PHE A 396 -0.67 -20.47 8.51
C PHE A 396 -0.09 -19.19 9.12
N ARG A 397 -0.08 -18.06 8.39
CA ARG A 397 0.37 -16.76 8.92
C ARG A 397 -0.47 -16.33 10.12
N THR A 398 -1.78 -16.57 10.08
CA THR A 398 -2.70 -16.27 11.18
C THR A 398 -2.36 -17.11 12.40
N LEU A 399 -2.22 -18.43 12.26
CA LEU A 399 -1.88 -19.33 13.37
C LEU A 399 -0.57 -18.97 14.09
N LEU A 400 0.43 -18.43 13.38
CA LEU A 400 1.68 -17.97 14.01
C LEU A 400 1.46 -16.86 15.05
N MET A 401 0.35 -16.10 14.99
CA MET A 401 0.04 -15.10 16.01
C MET A 401 -0.23 -15.69 17.39
N PHE A 402 -0.56 -16.98 17.47
CA PHE A 402 -0.78 -17.70 18.72
C PHE A 402 0.48 -18.41 19.22
N ALA A 403 1.52 -18.51 18.39
CA ALA A 403 2.76 -19.20 18.71
C ALA A 403 3.65 -18.42 19.70
N PRO A 404 4.57 -19.10 20.42
CA PRO A 404 5.50 -18.43 21.32
C PRO A 404 6.38 -17.41 20.58
N ASP A 405 6.84 -16.37 21.28
CA ASP A 405 7.72 -15.37 20.69
C ASP A 405 9.13 -15.93 20.45
N TYR A 406 9.83 -15.36 19.48
CA TYR A 406 11.25 -15.62 19.28
C TYR A 406 12.06 -14.82 20.29
N GLU A 407 12.76 -15.50 21.18
CA GLU A 407 13.54 -14.90 22.26
C GLU A 407 15.03 -15.14 22.03
N TYR A 408 15.82 -14.08 22.14
CA TYR A 408 17.26 -14.13 21.96
C TYR A 408 17.95 -13.12 22.85
N THR A 409 19.19 -13.42 23.23
CA THR A 409 20.08 -12.44 23.86
C THR A 409 20.91 -11.79 22.76
N SER A 410 20.85 -10.47 22.67
CA SER A 410 21.66 -9.67 21.76
C SER A 410 22.83 -9.08 22.55
N THR A 411 24.05 -9.42 22.17
CA THR A 411 25.26 -8.90 22.81
C THR A 411 25.99 -7.99 21.83
N SER A 412 26.28 -6.76 22.26
CA SER A 412 27.09 -5.79 21.52
C SER A 412 28.32 -5.48 22.35
N ILE A 413 29.50 -5.61 21.75
CA ILE A 413 30.78 -5.37 22.40
C ILE A 413 31.48 -4.28 21.63
N THR A 414 31.94 -3.28 22.39
CA THR A 414 32.68 -2.15 21.88
C THR A 414 34.06 -2.15 22.52
N LEU A 415 35.07 -1.96 21.69
CA LEU A 415 36.45 -1.78 22.14
C LEU A 415 36.95 -0.39 21.71
N ASP A 416 37.88 0.12 22.49
CA ASP A 416 38.72 1.27 22.14
C ASP A 416 40.13 0.79 21.81
N ASN A 417 40.69 1.37 20.75
CA ASN A 417 42.08 1.24 20.39
C ASN A 417 42.61 2.63 20.01
N ASN A 418 43.43 3.21 20.88
CA ASN A 418 43.99 4.56 20.72
C ASN A 418 42.92 5.65 20.44
N GLY A 419 41.77 5.59 21.11
CA GLY A 419 40.67 6.54 20.92
C GLY A 419 39.76 6.25 19.73
N GLN A 420 39.98 5.14 19.01
CA GLN A 420 39.11 4.69 17.91
C GLN A 420 38.22 3.53 18.36
N GLU A 421 36.95 3.59 17.96
CA GLU A 421 35.91 2.67 18.39
C GLU A 421 35.70 1.54 17.38
N PHE A 422 35.72 0.28 17.84
CA PHE A 422 35.36 -0.87 17.01
C PHE A 422 34.27 -1.68 17.68
N LYS A 423 33.37 -2.24 16.86
CA LYS A 423 32.19 -2.96 17.34
C LYS A 423 32.09 -4.35 16.77
N THR A 424 31.51 -5.24 17.56
CA THR A 424 31.01 -6.53 17.10
C THR A 424 29.69 -6.85 17.80
N THR A 425 28.84 -7.60 17.12
CA THR A 425 27.52 -7.97 17.63
C THR A 425 27.29 -9.44 17.43
N GLY A 426 26.72 -10.09 18.44
CA GLY A 426 26.30 -11.47 18.39
C GLY A 426 24.91 -11.65 18.97
N SER A 427 24.35 -12.82 18.72
CA SER A 427 23.06 -13.21 19.24
C SER A 427 23.06 -14.68 19.59
N VAL A 428 22.47 -15.00 20.74
CA VAL A 428 22.23 -16.37 21.19
C VAL A 428 20.73 -16.58 21.28
N THR A 429 20.19 -17.54 20.53
CA THR A 429 18.77 -17.89 20.64
C THR A 429 18.49 -18.52 22.01
N LEU A 430 17.50 -17.98 22.72
CA LEU A 430 16.97 -18.54 23.96
C LEU A 430 15.79 -19.47 23.67
N SER A 431 14.87 -19.02 22.80
CA SER A 431 13.73 -19.79 22.33
C SER A 431 13.44 -19.43 20.87
N LYS A 432 13.30 -20.45 20.01
CA LYS A 432 12.96 -20.23 18.60
C LYS A 432 11.53 -19.73 18.40
N GLY A 433 10.62 -20.04 19.32
CA GLY A 433 9.20 -19.70 19.21
C GLY A 433 8.62 -19.97 17.83
N TRP A 434 7.88 -19.02 17.27
CA TRP A 434 7.29 -19.11 15.93
C TRP A 434 8.28 -19.40 14.79
N GLN A 435 9.59 -19.15 14.96
CA GLN A 435 10.58 -19.40 13.90
C GLN A 435 10.74 -20.89 13.58
N VAL A 436 10.39 -21.81 14.50
CA VAL A 436 10.49 -23.26 14.23
C VAL A 436 9.61 -23.69 13.05
N TYR A 437 8.57 -22.93 12.74
CA TYR A 437 7.62 -23.22 11.66
C TYR A 437 7.99 -22.58 10.32
N LEU A 438 9.00 -21.71 10.29
CA LEU A 438 9.47 -21.06 9.07
C LEU A 438 10.80 -21.68 8.58
N PRO A 439 11.12 -21.56 7.28
CA PRO A 439 12.44 -21.94 6.78
C PRO A 439 13.53 -21.19 7.55
N SER A 440 14.59 -21.90 7.97
CA SER A 440 15.67 -21.37 8.82
C SER A 440 16.19 -20.02 8.31
N GLN A 441 16.13 -18.99 9.15
CA GLN A 441 16.66 -17.67 8.84
C GLN A 441 17.75 -17.34 9.86
N SER A 442 18.98 -17.19 9.37
CA SER A 442 20.20 -16.73 10.05
C SER A 442 21.14 -17.81 10.61
N LYS A 443 22.44 -17.52 10.48
CA LYS A 443 23.52 -18.15 11.23
C LYS A 443 23.68 -17.34 12.51
N GLU A 444 23.63 -18.00 13.67
CA GLU A 444 23.90 -17.36 14.95
C GLU A 444 25.41 -17.13 15.10
N GLN A 445 25.79 -15.94 15.55
CA GLN A 445 27.14 -15.65 15.99
C GLN A 445 27.12 -15.51 17.51
N VAL A 446 27.63 -16.53 18.19
CA VAL A 446 27.82 -16.51 19.65
C VAL A 446 29.12 -15.80 19.94
N LEU A 447 29.07 -14.76 20.78
CA LEU A 447 30.27 -14.06 21.24
C LEU A 447 30.75 -14.68 22.56
N PRO A 448 32.06 -14.92 22.73
CA PRO A 448 32.66 -15.26 24.02
C PRO A 448 32.42 -14.17 25.07
N PRO A 449 32.56 -14.48 26.38
CA PRO A 449 32.40 -13.48 27.43
C PRO A 449 33.59 -12.51 27.43
N TYR A 450 33.29 -11.21 27.31
CA TYR A 450 34.23 -10.12 27.53
C TYR A 450 33.79 -9.31 28.76
N GLN A 451 34.73 -8.59 29.38
CA GLN A 451 34.46 -7.72 30.54
C GLN A 451 34.83 -6.26 30.21
N GLU A 452 34.06 -5.30 30.72
CA GLU A 452 34.43 -3.89 30.61
C GLU A 452 35.74 -3.61 31.35
N GLY A 453 36.62 -2.82 30.74
CA GLY A 453 37.99 -2.58 31.21
C GLY A 453 38.97 -3.70 30.89
N GLN A 454 38.55 -4.81 30.30
CA GLN A 454 39.45 -5.88 29.89
C GLN A 454 40.36 -5.42 28.74
N GLU A 455 41.66 -5.56 28.93
CA GLU A 455 42.64 -5.39 27.87
C GLU A 455 42.84 -6.72 27.12
N ILE A 456 42.81 -6.68 25.79
CA ILE A 456 42.98 -7.85 24.92
C ILE A 456 44.07 -7.60 23.88
N ALA A 457 44.83 -8.64 23.54
CA ALA A 457 45.71 -8.63 22.38
C ALA A 457 44.88 -8.79 21.10
N VAL A 458 45.16 -7.97 20.10
CA VAL A 458 44.43 -7.93 18.83
C VAL A 458 45.38 -7.89 17.65
N GLU A 459 45.02 -8.62 16.61
CA GLU A 459 45.65 -8.52 15.30
C GLU A 459 44.96 -7.42 14.49
N ARG A 460 45.74 -6.46 14.02
CA ARG A 460 45.27 -5.38 13.16
C ARG A 460 45.10 -5.92 11.75
N GLN A 461 43.88 -5.87 11.24
CA GLN A 461 43.54 -6.39 9.93
C GLN A 461 42.95 -5.29 9.06
N LEU A 462 43.34 -5.31 7.80
CA LEU A 462 42.70 -4.52 6.77
C LEU A 462 41.78 -5.43 5.96
N LYS A 463 40.47 -5.18 6.03
CA LYS A 463 39.52 -5.89 5.18
C LYS A 463 39.28 -5.07 3.92
N GLU A 464 39.72 -5.58 2.79
CA GLU A 464 39.29 -5.16 1.47
C GLU A 464 37.90 -5.74 1.16
N ASP A 465 37.01 -4.90 0.66
CA ASP A 465 35.70 -5.29 0.12
C ASP A 465 35.38 -4.36 -1.06
N ALA A 466 34.32 -4.66 -1.80
CA ALA A 466 33.95 -3.88 -2.97
C ALA A 466 32.48 -3.46 -2.91
N THR A 467 32.19 -2.27 -3.42
CA THR A 467 30.80 -1.84 -3.57
C THR A 467 30.06 -2.79 -4.51
N LYS A 468 28.77 -3.01 -4.25
CA LYS A 468 27.91 -3.87 -5.08
C LYS A 468 26.88 -3.01 -5.80
N PRO A 469 26.47 -3.39 -7.03
CA PRO A 469 25.41 -2.69 -7.71
C PRO A 469 24.11 -2.74 -6.90
N PRO A 470 23.22 -1.75 -7.05
CA PRO A 470 21.94 -1.79 -6.39
C PRO A 470 21.15 -3.03 -6.84
N GLN A 471 20.36 -3.59 -5.92
CA GLN A 471 19.52 -4.73 -6.23
C GLN A 471 18.43 -4.32 -7.22
N ARG A 472 18.28 -5.08 -8.31
CA ARG A 472 17.24 -4.87 -9.30
C ARG A 472 15.86 -4.90 -8.67
N ILE A 473 15.01 -3.93 -9.02
CA ILE A 473 13.63 -3.87 -8.53
C ILE A 473 12.87 -5.10 -9.01
N THR A 474 12.33 -5.85 -8.05
CA THR A 474 11.32 -6.91 -8.26
C THR A 474 9.93 -6.38 -7.95
N GLU A 475 8.88 -7.03 -8.44
CA GLU A 475 7.49 -6.66 -8.09
C GLU A 475 7.24 -6.68 -6.57
N ASN A 476 7.81 -7.66 -5.85
CA ASN A 476 7.81 -7.69 -4.38
C ASN A 476 8.44 -6.43 -3.77
N SER A 477 9.64 -6.04 -4.20
CA SER A 477 10.28 -4.82 -3.69
C SER A 477 9.55 -3.53 -4.12
N LEU A 478 8.95 -3.51 -5.31
CA LEU A 478 8.13 -2.40 -5.78
C LEU A 478 6.93 -2.20 -4.85
N LEU A 479 6.20 -3.28 -4.56
CA LEU A 479 5.03 -3.28 -3.67
C LEU A 479 5.35 -2.93 -2.22
N LYS A 480 6.39 -3.53 -1.62
CA LYS A 480 6.70 -3.35 -0.18
C LYS A 480 7.56 -2.13 0.14
N LYS A 481 8.48 -1.76 -0.75
CA LYS A 481 9.47 -0.70 -0.49
C LYS A 481 9.12 0.58 -1.22
N TRP A 482 9.01 0.52 -2.54
CA TRP A 482 9.03 1.72 -3.37
C TRP A 482 7.68 2.44 -3.46
N LEU A 483 6.59 1.72 -3.71
CA LEU A 483 5.26 2.33 -3.81
C LEU A 483 4.81 2.95 -2.47
N PRO A 484 5.01 2.32 -1.30
CA PRO A 484 4.68 2.94 -0.02
C PRO A 484 5.58 4.14 0.30
N LYS A 485 6.90 4.05 0.03
CA LYS A 485 7.87 5.14 0.31
C LYS A 485 7.44 6.46 -0.33
N TYR A 486 6.90 6.41 -1.53
CA TYR A 486 6.51 7.60 -2.30
C TYR A 486 4.99 7.83 -2.37
N SER A 487 4.21 7.08 -1.58
CA SER A 487 2.73 7.14 -1.59
C SER A 487 2.13 6.98 -2.99
N LEU A 488 2.71 6.09 -3.81
CA LEU A 488 2.27 5.83 -5.18
C LEU A 488 1.10 4.83 -5.19
N GLY A 489 -0.10 5.36 -5.45
CA GLY A 489 -1.34 4.61 -5.48
C GLY A 489 -1.76 4.06 -4.11
N THR A 490 -3.00 3.58 -4.02
CA THR A 490 -3.52 2.89 -2.82
C THR A 490 -3.35 1.38 -2.98
N PRO A 491 -3.32 0.60 -1.88
CA PRO A 491 -3.23 -0.87 -1.96
C PRO A 491 -4.22 -1.51 -2.94
N ALA A 492 -5.44 -0.96 -3.06
CA ALA A 492 -6.48 -1.45 -3.96
C ALA A 492 -6.22 -1.17 -5.46
N THR A 493 -5.32 -0.22 -5.80
CA THR A 493 -5.06 0.19 -7.19
C THR A 493 -3.66 -0.17 -7.69
N ARG A 494 -2.73 -0.52 -6.80
CA ARG A 494 -1.31 -0.74 -7.15
C ARG A 494 -1.12 -1.87 -8.16
N ASP A 495 -1.87 -2.95 -8.04
CA ASP A 495 -1.81 -4.07 -8.97
C ASP A 495 -2.25 -3.66 -10.39
N ALA A 496 -3.35 -2.91 -10.50
CA ALA A 496 -3.85 -2.40 -11.77
C ALA A 496 -2.87 -1.40 -12.41
N MET A 497 -2.19 -0.59 -11.60
CA MET A 497 -1.15 0.34 -12.09
C MET A 497 0.07 -0.41 -12.63
N ILE A 498 0.57 -1.42 -11.91
CA ILE A 498 1.69 -2.27 -12.35
C ILE A 498 1.34 -3.03 -13.63
N LYS A 499 0.11 -3.55 -13.73
CA LYS A 499 -0.40 -4.19 -14.94
C LYS A 499 -0.49 -3.20 -16.10
N SER A 500 -1.03 -2.00 -15.86
CA SER A 500 -1.16 -0.97 -16.88
C SER A 500 0.18 -0.55 -17.50
N VAL A 501 1.24 -0.36 -16.70
CA VAL A 501 2.56 0.00 -17.24
C VAL A 501 3.22 -1.15 -18.04
N GLN A 502 2.92 -2.41 -17.69
CA GLN A 502 3.33 -3.57 -18.48
C GLN A 502 2.54 -3.67 -19.79
N ASP A 503 1.20 -3.53 -19.76
CA ASP A 503 0.33 -3.57 -20.95
C ASP A 503 0.62 -2.42 -21.94
N LYS A 504 1.13 -1.31 -21.43
CA LYS A 504 1.62 -0.18 -22.23
C LYS A 504 3.00 -0.42 -22.84
N GLY A 505 3.67 -1.50 -22.45
CA GLY A 505 4.98 -1.89 -22.94
C GLY A 505 6.12 -1.01 -22.43
N TYR A 506 5.98 -0.37 -21.27
CA TYR A 506 7.06 0.44 -20.67
C TYR A 506 8.05 -0.38 -19.85
N ILE A 507 7.56 -1.46 -19.26
CA ILE A 507 8.37 -2.38 -18.47
C ILE A 507 7.99 -3.81 -18.81
N THR A 508 8.91 -4.73 -18.60
CA THR A 508 8.68 -6.17 -18.63
C THR A 508 9.01 -6.77 -17.27
N LYS A 509 8.41 -7.93 -17.00
CA LYS A 509 8.71 -8.72 -15.81
C LYS A 509 9.30 -10.06 -16.22
N ASP A 510 10.49 -10.38 -15.70
CA ASP A 510 11.03 -11.72 -15.82
C ASP A 510 10.21 -12.68 -14.94
N LYS A 511 9.62 -13.70 -15.56
CA LYS A 511 8.70 -14.63 -14.87
C LYS A 511 9.41 -15.55 -13.89
N LYS A 512 10.73 -15.78 -14.03
CA LYS A 512 11.51 -16.69 -13.17
C LYS A 512 12.04 -15.95 -11.93
N SER A 513 12.65 -14.79 -12.11
CA SER A 513 13.23 -13.99 -11.04
C SER A 513 12.23 -13.04 -10.38
N GLY A 514 11.21 -12.60 -11.12
CA GLY A 514 10.28 -11.54 -10.70
C GLY A 514 10.87 -10.13 -10.80
N GLN A 515 12.04 -9.98 -11.44
CA GLN A 515 12.69 -8.70 -11.68
C GLN A 515 11.97 -7.92 -12.78
N LEU A 516 11.96 -6.60 -12.62
CA LEU A 516 11.39 -5.66 -13.58
C LEU A 516 12.51 -5.03 -14.40
N PHE A 517 12.29 -4.92 -15.70
CA PHE A 517 13.20 -4.30 -16.66
C PHE A 517 12.46 -3.21 -17.42
N PRO A 518 13.06 -2.05 -17.66
CA PRO A 518 12.49 -1.11 -18.59
C PRO A 518 12.61 -1.67 -20.02
N THR A 519 11.67 -1.30 -20.88
CA THR A 519 11.81 -1.50 -22.34
C THR A 519 12.45 -0.26 -22.96
N ASP A 520 12.92 -0.36 -24.20
CA ASP A 520 13.39 0.82 -24.96
C ASP A 520 12.33 1.92 -24.99
N ARG A 521 11.05 1.53 -25.10
CA ARG A 521 9.92 2.45 -25.03
C ARG A 521 9.81 3.15 -23.67
N GLY A 522 10.03 2.44 -22.57
CA GLY A 522 10.04 3.01 -21.22
C GLY A 522 11.21 3.95 -20.98
N ILE A 523 12.42 3.56 -21.41
CA ILE A 523 13.63 4.37 -21.35
C ILE A 523 13.42 5.66 -22.14
N LEU A 524 13.01 5.55 -23.41
CA LEU A 524 12.76 6.68 -24.29
C LEU A 524 11.75 7.66 -23.69
N LEU A 525 10.64 7.15 -23.12
CA LEU A 525 9.66 8.00 -22.44
C LEU A 525 10.30 8.79 -21.29
N ILE A 526 11.04 8.12 -20.40
CA ILE A 526 11.59 8.77 -19.20
C ILE A 526 12.68 9.77 -19.57
N HIS A 527 13.59 9.42 -20.48
CA HIS A 527 14.62 10.34 -20.96
C HIS A 527 14.03 11.58 -21.60
N TYR A 528 13.00 11.39 -22.44
CA TYR A 528 12.33 12.51 -23.08
C TYR A 528 11.66 13.44 -22.07
N LEU A 529 10.92 12.87 -21.10
CA LEU A 529 10.27 13.64 -20.05
C LEU A 529 11.28 14.34 -19.11
N ASP A 530 12.41 13.69 -18.79
CA ASP A 530 13.49 14.28 -17.98
C ASP A 530 14.18 15.42 -18.74
N LYS A 531 14.42 15.30 -20.06
CA LYS A 531 14.91 16.39 -20.92
C LYS A 531 14.00 17.62 -20.85
N LEU A 532 12.69 17.40 -20.87
CA LEU A 532 11.68 18.48 -20.73
C LEU A 532 11.43 18.91 -19.28
N ASN A 533 12.13 18.30 -18.31
CA ASN A 533 12.00 18.51 -16.87
C ASN A 533 10.55 18.34 -16.36
N ILE A 534 9.83 17.37 -16.90
CA ILE A 534 8.44 17.06 -16.51
C ILE A 534 8.44 16.49 -15.09
N ALA A 535 7.73 17.17 -14.18
CA ALA A 535 7.78 16.89 -12.75
C ALA A 535 7.31 15.49 -12.35
N TYR A 536 6.57 14.81 -13.22
CA TYR A 536 5.97 13.49 -12.96
C TYR A 536 6.93 12.31 -13.23
N THR A 537 8.18 12.56 -13.61
CA THR A 537 9.25 11.54 -13.51
C THR A 537 9.81 11.43 -12.09
N ASN A 538 9.65 12.48 -11.27
CA ASN A 538 10.07 12.47 -9.88
C ASN A 538 8.97 11.87 -8.97
N PRO A 539 9.20 10.72 -8.31
CA PRO A 539 8.22 10.10 -7.43
C PRO A 539 7.87 10.95 -6.19
N GLU A 540 8.72 11.89 -5.78
CA GLU A 540 8.43 12.81 -4.67
C GLU A 540 7.33 13.82 -5.00
N THR A 541 7.16 14.16 -6.28
CA THR A 541 6.06 15.05 -6.73
C THR A 541 4.71 14.47 -6.32
N THR A 542 4.55 13.15 -6.42
CA THR A 542 3.32 12.46 -6.01
C THR A 542 3.11 12.53 -4.50
N GLY A 543 4.16 12.34 -3.69
CA GLY A 543 4.07 12.48 -2.23
C GLY A 543 3.63 13.89 -1.79
N LYS A 544 4.13 14.93 -2.47
CA LYS A 544 3.70 16.33 -2.25
C LYS A 544 2.22 16.53 -2.57
N TRP A 545 1.71 15.88 -3.62
CA TRP A 545 0.28 15.92 -3.96
C TRP A 545 -0.58 15.24 -2.90
N GLU A 546 -0.22 14.04 -2.43
CA GLU A 546 -1.01 13.37 -1.37
C GLU A 546 -1.05 14.22 -0.09
N THR A 547 0.05 14.94 0.23
CA THR A 547 0.06 15.89 1.36
C THR A 547 -0.89 17.08 1.14
N ALA A 548 -0.96 17.62 -0.08
CA ALA A 548 -1.87 18.71 -0.41
C ALA A 548 -3.34 18.26 -0.45
N LEU A 549 -3.60 17.06 -0.99
CA LEU A 549 -4.93 16.44 -1.03
C LEU A 549 -5.45 16.19 0.39
N ALA A 550 -4.63 15.66 1.30
CA ALA A 550 -5.01 15.48 2.70
C ALA A 550 -5.42 16.80 3.37
N LYS A 551 -4.75 17.91 3.05
CA LYS A 551 -5.16 19.24 3.54
C LYS A 551 -6.53 19.67 3.01
N ILE A 552 -6.94 19.23 1.82
CA ILE A 552 -8.30 19.45 1.32
C ILE A 552 -9.30 18.65 2.15
N GLY A 553 -9.04 17.36 2.39
CA GLY A 553 -9.89 16.51 3.23
C GLY A 553 -10.06 17.06 4.65
N GLU A 554 -9.00 17.65 5.21
CA GLU A 554 -9.01 18.32 6.52
C GLU A 554 -9.65 19.74 6.51
N GLY A 555 -10.09 20.24 5.36
CA GLY A 555 -10.65 21.60 5.21
C GLY A 555 -9.63 22.74 5.34
N LYS A 556 -8.32 22.43 5.29
CA LYS A 556 -7.20 23.39 5.40
C LYS A 556 -6.74 23.94 4.05
N MET A 557 -7.25 23.42 2.94
CA MET A 557 -6.98 23.87 1.58
C MET A 557 -8.25 23.73 0.74
N LYS A 558 -8.54 24.70 -0.13
CA LYS A 558 -9.65 24.58 -1.08
C LYS A 558 -9.24 23.72 -2.28
N LYS A 559 -10.18 22.94 -2.80
CA LYS A 559 -10.00 22.15 -4.03
C LYS A 559 -9.53 23.03 -5.18
N GLU A 560 -10.16 24.20 -5.35
CA GLU A 560 -9.93 25.12 -6.47
C GLU A 560 -8.49 25.62 -6.47
N ASP A 561 -7.93 25.94 -5.29
CA ASP A 561 -6.54 26.40 -5.16
C ASP A 561 -5.54 25.32 -5.57
N PHE A 562 -5.82 24.06 -5.22
CA PHE A 562 -4.99 22.93 -5.63
C PHE A 562 -5.07 22.69 -7.14
N VAL A 563 -6.29 22.61 -7.70
CA VAL A 563 -6.49 22.38 -9.13
C VAL A 563 -5.88 23.53 -9.96
N ALA A 564 -6.00 24.78 -9.52
CA ALA A 564 -5.37 25.93 -10.17
C ALA A 564 -3.84 25.81 -10.21
N LYS A 565 -3.20 25.37 -9.11
CA LYS A 565 -1.75 25.10 -9.09
C LYS A 565 -1.36 23.99 -10.04
N VAL A 566 -2.18 22.93 -10.16
CA VAL A 566 -1.96 21.84 -11.12
C VAL A 566 -2.06 22.35 -12.55
N ARG A 567 -3.10 23.12 -12.89
CA ARG A 567 -3.26 23.76 -14.20
C ARG A 567 -2.03 24.60 -14.55
N LEU A 568 -1.61 25.50 -13.65
CA LEU A 568 -0.42 26.33 -13.83
C LEU A 568 0.85 25.49 -14.03
N ALA A 569 1.03 24.42 -13.26
CA ALA A 569 2.17 23.53 -13.41
C ALA A 569 2.17 22.82 -14.77
N ILE A 570 1.01 22.38 -15.27
CA ILE A 570 0.88 21.77 -16.60
C ILE A 570 1.22 22.80 -17.68
N THR A 571 0.65 24.01 -17.60
CA THR A 571 0.91 25.10 -18.55
C THR A 571 2.40 25.39 -18.67
N LYS A 572 3.08 25.65 -17.54
CA LYS A 572 4.52 25.93 -17.52
C LYS A 572 5.36 24.79 -18.09
N GLN A 573 4.96 23.54 -17.83
CA GLN A 573 5.67 22.36 -18.34
C GLN A 573 5.52 22.19 -19.86
N ILE A 574 4.33 22.46 -20.39
CA ILE A 574 4.07 22.39 -21.83
C ILE A 574 4.73 23.56 -22.56
N GLU A 575 4.62 24.79 -22.07
CA GLU A 575 5.26 25.97 -22.67
C GLU A 575 6.77 25.77 -22.77
N ARG A 576 7.42 25.39 -21.66
CA ARG A 576 8.85 25.07 -21.67
C ARG A 576 9.17 23.92 -22.63
N GLY A 577 8.31 22.91 -22.70
CA GLY A 577 8.52 21.77 -23.59
C GLY A 577 8.47 22.15 -25.08
N LYS A 578 7.63 23.14 -25.44
CA LYS A 578 7.57 23.72 -26.80
C LYS A 578 8.78 24.60 -27.15
N GLU A 579 9.51 25.11 -26.16
CA GLU A 579 10.73 25.92 -26.37
C GLU A 579 12.00 25.06 -26.50
N ILE A 580 12.03 23.88 -25.87
CA ILE A 580 13.18 22.96 -25.85
C ILE A 580 13.15 21.97 -27.03
N GLY A 581 11.96 21.70 -27.55
CA GLY A 581 11.77 20.96 -28.80
C GLY A 581 11.89 21.90 -29.99
#